data_AF-A0A7L3EW66-F1
#
_entry.id   AF-A0A7L3EW66-F1
#
_cell.length_a   1.000
_cell.length_b   1.000
_cell.length_c   1.000
_cell.angle_alpha   90.00
_cell.angle_beta   90.00
_cell.angle_gamma   90.00
#
_symmetry.space_group_name_H-M   'P 1'
#
loop_
_entity.id
_entity.type
_entity.pdbx_description
1 polymer ?
#
loop_
_entity_poly.entity_id
_entity_poly.type
_entity_poly.pdbx_seq_one_letter_code
_entity_poly.pdbx_strand_id
1 'polypeptide(L)'
;VSFKVIHLFLHPYYEEDSHDYDVALLQLDHPVIISPLIQPICLPAPSHIFEPGLHCWITGWGALKEGGEFKDSWWPTAGGCVGRNIGS
;
A
#
# COMPACT_ATOMS: atom_id res chain seq x y z
N VAL A 1 7.09 -18.07 0.40
CA VAL A 1 5.64 -18.28 0.63
C VAL A 1 4.89 -17.46 -0.41
N SER A 2 3.79 -17.96 -0.96
CA SER A 2 2.93 -17.25 -1.92
C SER A 2 1.48 -17.53 -1.54
N PHE A 3 0.60 -16.56 -1.76
CA PHE A 3 -0.82 -16.62 -1.45
C PHE A 3 -1.63 -16.57 -2.75
N LYS A 4 -2.81 -17.17 -2.75
CA LYS A 4 -3.79 -16.99 -3.82
C LYS A 4 -4.84 -15.98 -3.38
N VAL A 5 -5.29 -15.13 -4.29
CA VAL A 5 -6.48 -14.30 -4.06
C VAL A 5 -7.71 -15.16 -4.35
N ILE A 6 -8.66 -15.20 -3.41
CA ILE A 6 -9.93 -15.92 -3.56
C ILE A 6 -11.12 -14.99 -3.83
N HIS A 7 -11.05 -13.73 -3.36
CA HIS A 7 -12.03 -12.70 -3.68
C HIS A 7 -11.35 -11.35 -3.93
N LEU A 8 -11.87 -10.63 -4.91
CA LEU A 8 -11.58 -9.24 -5.24
C LEU A 8 -12.84 -8.43 -4.94
N PHE A 9 -12.73 -7.43 -4.06
CA PHE A 9 -13.81 -6.50 -3.76
C PHE A 9 -13.38 -5.11 -4.24
N LEU A 10 -13.95 -4.66 -5.36
CA LEU A 10 -13.80 -3.28 -5.83
C LEU A 10 -14.69 -2.35 -5.00
N HIS A 11 -14.32 -1.07 -4.91
CA HIS A 11 -15.20 -0.07 -4.32
C HIS A 11 -16.50 0.04 -5.16
N PRO A 12 -17.70 0.06 -4.55
CA PRO A 12 -18.97 0.02 -5.29
C PRO A 12 -19.25 1.28 -6.14
N TYR A 13 -18.47 2.34 -5.93
CA TYR A 13 -18.53 3.60 -6.69
C TYR A 13 -17.25 3.89 -7.49
N TYR A 14 -16.37 2.89 -7.69
CA TYR A 14 -15.19 3.06 -8.54
C TYR A 14 -15.59 3.50 -9.95
N GLU A 15 -14.90 4.50 -10.47
CA GLU A 15 -15.14 5.12 -11.78
C GLU A 15 -13.82 5.14 -12.56
N GLU A 16 -13.82 4.64 -13.80
CA GLU A 16 -12.60 4.40 -14.56
C GLU A 16 -12.05 5.69 -15.19
N ASP A 17 -12.93 6.59 -15.66
CA ASP A 17 -12.54 7.82 -16.36
C ASP A 17 -12.04 8.91 -15.40
N SER A 18 -12.65 9.06 -14.22
CA SER A 18 -12.24 10.04 -13.20
C SER A 18 -11.20 9.51 -12.20
N HIS A 19 -11.05 8.18 -12.11
CA HIS A 19 -10.34 7.48 -11.03
C HIS A 19 -10.90 7.76 -9.62
N ASP A 20 -12.15 8.20 -9.51
CA ASP A 20 -12.81 8.35 -8.22
C ASP A 20 -12.97 7.00 -7.52
N TYR A 21 -12.73 7.01 -6.21
CA TYR A 21 -12.78 5.84 -5.33
C TYR A 21 -11.88 4.66 -5.76
N ASP A 22 -10.69 4.94 -6.28
CA ASP A 22 -9.65 3.94 -6.58
C ASP A 22 -9.13 3.23 -5.31
N VAL A 23 -9.88 2.20 -4.86
CA VAL A 23 -9.52 1.31 -3.76
C VAL A 23 -10.17 -0.06 -3.93
N ALA A 24 -9.43 -1.12 -3.61
CA ALA A 24 -9.91 -2.50 -3.64
C ALA A 24 -9.40 -3.30 -2.44
N LEU A 25 -10.17 -4.31 -2.03
CA LEU A 25 -9.76 -5.28 -1.01
C LEU A 25 -9.55 -6.66 -1.64
N LEU A 26 -8.46 -7.32 -1.25
CA LEU A 26 -8.12 -8.67 -1.67
C LEU A 26 -8.25 -9.63 -0.49
N GLN A 27 -9.06 -10.67 -0.64
CA GLN A 27 -9.12 -11.76 0.33
C GLN A 27 -8.17 -12.88 -0.11
N LEU A 28 -7.25 -13.25 0.78
CA LEU A 28 -6.30 -14.34 0.57
C LEU A 28 -6.93 -15.70 0.90
N ASP A 29 -6.40 -16.75 0.28
CA ASP A 29 -6.83 -18.14 0.47
C ASP A 29 -6.63 -18.65 1.90
N HIS A 30 -5.61 -18.15 2.59
CA HIS A 30 -5.27 -18.52 3.97
C HIS A 30 -4.77 -17.30 4.76
N PRO A 31 -4.94 -17.27 6.10
CA PRO A 31 -4.47 -16.16 6.93
C PRO A 31 -2.94 -16.05 6.92
N VAL A 32 -2.44 -14.81 6.94
CA VAL A 32 -1.00 -14.51 6.97
C VAL A 32 -0.45 -14.73 8.38
N ILE A 33 0.65 -15.48 8.51
CA ILE A 33 1.34 -15.66 9.79
C ILE A 33 2.17 -14.41 10.08
N ILE A 34 1.81 -13.70 11.14
CA ILE A 34 2.51 -12.51 11.63
C ILE A 34 3.92 -12.88 12.11
N SER A 35 4.92 -12.09 11.75
CA SER A 35 6.34 -12.32 12.09
C SER A 35 7.12 -11.00 12.14
N PRO A 36 8.37 -10.95 12.62
CA PRO A 36 9.17 -9.71 12.62
C PRO A 36 9.37 -9.05 11.25
N LEU A 37 9.17 -9.80 10.15
CA LEU A 37 9.24 -9.30 8.77
C LEU A 37 7.85 -9.04 8.13
N ILE A 38 6.76 -9.46 8.78
CA ILE A 38 5.40 -9.39 8.25
C ILE A 38 4.47 -8.90 9.37
N GLN A 39 4.11 -7.62 9.32
CA GLN A 39 3.22 -6.95 10.26
C GLN A 39 2.13 -6.18 9.49
N PRO A 40 0.89 -6.12 10.00
CA PRO A 40 -0.13 -5.23 9.44
C PRO A 40 0.23 -3.76 9.69
N ILE A 41 -0.18 -2.87 8.79
CA ILE A 41 -0.10 -1.43 8.99
C ILE A 41 -1.37 -0.92 9.68
N CYS A 42 -1.24 0.12 10.51
CA CYS A 42 -2.39 0.82 11.07
C CYS A 42 -3.04 1.71 10.02
N LEU A 43 -4.37 1.63 9.87
CA LEU A 43 -5.13 2.61 9.10
C LEU A 43 -5.42 3.85 9.97
N PRO A 44 -5.39 5.06 9.40
CA PRO A 44 -5.78 6.27 10.13
C PRO A 44 -7.27 6.23 10.50
N ALA A 45 -7.63 6.93 11.58
CA ALA A 45 -9.04 7.14 11.92
C ALA A 45 -9.72 8.00 10.83
N PRO A 46 -11.04 7.82 10.55
CA PRO A 46 -11.75 8.62 9.54
C PRO A 46 -11.73 10.15 9.78
N SER A 47 -11.49 10.57 11.03
CA SER A 47 -11.35 11.97 11.44
C SER A 47 -9.91 12.47 11.52
N HIS A 48 -8.93 11.68 11.07
CA HIS A 48 -7.52 12.07 11.10
C HIS A 48 -7.21 13.04 9.96
N ILE A 49 -6.52 14.14 10.28
CA ILE A 49 -6.14 15.17 9.32
C ILE A 49 -4.63 15.13 9.15
N PHE A 50 -4.18 14.95 7.90
CA PHE A 50 -2.76 15.08 7.55
C PHE A 50 -2.46 16.54 7.22
N GLU A 51 -1.64 17.18 8.06
CA GLU A 51 -1.25 18.58 7.84
C GLU A 51 -0.27 18.73 6.64
N PRO A 52 -0.36 19.80 5.85
CA PRO A 52 0.60 20.10 4.79
C PRO A 52 2.03 20.24 5.34
N GLY A 53 3.02 19.71 4.61
CA GLY A 53 4.44 19.75 5.02
C GLY A 53 4.89 18.58 5.91
N LEU A 54 3.98 17.68 6.29
CA LEU A 54 4.35 16.41 6.91
C LEU A 54 5.22 15.58 5.94
N HIS A 55 6.32 15.04 6.47
CA HIS A 55 7.21 14.18 5.70
C HIS A 55 6.59 12.79 5.57
N CYS A 56 6.03 12.56 4.40
CA CYS A 56 5.48 11.28 3.98
C CYS A 56 6.31 10.73 2.81
N TRP A 57 6.11 9.46 2.51
CA TRP A 57 6.91 8.75 1.55
C TRP A 57 6.07 7.61 0.83
N ILE A 58 6.47 6.97 -0.27
CA ILE A 58 5.82 5.82 -0.95
C ILE A 58 6.83 4.68 -1.26
N THR A 59 6.57 3.42 -0.85
CA THR A 59 7.41 2.24 -1.21
C THR A 59 6.78 1.41 -2.31
N GLY A 60 7.59 0.82 -3.19
CA GLY A 60 7.11 -0.15 -4.18
C GLY A 60 8.23 -0.90 -4.88
N TRP A 61 7.92 -1.41 -6.07
CA TRP A 61 8.87 -1.98 -7.05
C TRP A 61 8.71 -1.33 -8.43
N GLY A 62 8.21 -0.09 -8.45
CA GLY A 62 7.96 0.68 -9.67
C GLY A 62 9.23 1.19 -10.35
N ALA A 63 9.09 1.64 -11.60
CA ALA A 63 10.17 2.20 -12.40
C ALA A 63 10.85 3.39 -11.71
N LEU A 64 12.17 3.47 -11.86
CA LEU A 64 13.03 4.51 -11.25
C LEU A 64 13.02 5.85 -11.99
N LYS A 65 12.50 5.84 -13.21
CA LYS A 65 12.53 6.94 -14.17
C LYS A 65 11.26 6.88 -14.99
N GLU A 66 10.75 8.04 -15.35
CA GLU A 66 9.70 8.19 -16.36
C GLU A 66 10.14 7.51 -17.68
N GLY A 67 9.26 6.69 -18.26
CA GLY A 67 9.57 5.87 -19.44
C GLY A 67 10.63 4.78 -19.23
N GLY A 68 11.10 4.54 -18.02
CA GLY A 68 12.07 3.49 -17.70
C GLY A 68 11.42 2.11 -17.57
N GLU A 69 12.12 1.08 -18.05
CA GLU A 69 11.71 -0.31 -17.86
C GLU A 69 11.68 -0.70 -16.37
N PHE A 70 10.76 -1.59 -16.00
CA PHE A 70 10.83 -2.30 -14.72
C PHE A 70 12.14 -3.07 -14.68
N LYS A 71 12.98 -2.80 -13.68
CA LYS A 71 14.20 -3.59 -13.47
C LYS A 71 13.88 -4.79 -12.60
N ASP A 72 14.07 -5.99 -13.15
CA ASP A 72 13.98 -7.31 -12.49
C ASP A 72 14.90 -7.48 -11.26
N SER A 73 15.69 -6.46 -10.92
CA SER A 73 16.43 -6.38 -9.68
C SER A 73 15.45 -6.20 -8.50
N TRP A 74 15.21 -7.29 -7.77
CA TRP A 74 14.31 -7.48 -6.61
C TRP A 74 14.49 -6.54 -5.39
N TRP A 75 15.13 -5.38 -5.53
CA TRP A 75 15.22 -4.38 -4.47
C TRP A 75 13.96 -3.48 -4.48
N PRO A 76 13.36 -3.18 -3.32
CA PRO A 76 12.21 -2.28 -3.27
C PRO A 76 12.67 -0.84 -3.51
N THR A 77 11.98 -0.12 -4.40
CA THR A 77 12.08 1.33 -4.53
C THR A 77 11.65 1.97 -3.21
N ALA A 78 12.64 2.15 -2.34
CA ALA A 78 12.46 2.69 -1.00
C ALA A 78 12.29 4.21 -1.10
N GLY A 79 11.04 4.62 -0.97
CA GLY A 79 10.74 6.02 -0.79
C GLY A 79 9.55 6.25 0.12
N GLY A 80 9.21 5.33 1.09
CA GLY A 80 7.92 4.99 1.81
C GLY A 80 7.44 5.61 3.16
N CYS A 81 6.14 5.99 3.24
CA CYS A 81 5.47 6.71 4.34
C CYS A 81 5.51 5.83 5.58
N VAL A 82 6.01 6.39 6.67
CA VAL A 82 5.83 5.79 7.98
C VAL A 82 5.47 6.89 8.96
N GLY A 83 4.17 7.00 9.26
CA GLY A 83 3.68 7.69 10.45
C GLY A 83 4.16 6.95 11.69
N ARG A 84 5.39 7.25 12.12
CA ARG A 84 6.02 6.61 13.27
C ARG A 84 5.46 7.24 14.54
N ASN A 85 4.31 6.76 15.00
CA ASN A 85 3.89 6.93 16.39
C ASN A 85 4.85 6.12 17.28
N ILE A 86 5.99 6.73 17.61
CA ILE A 86 6.71 6.40 18.83
C ILE A 86 5.81 6.92 19.95
N GLY A 87 5.23 6.00 20.72
CA GLY A 87 4.39 6.36 21.85
C GLY A 87 5.17 7.16 22.89
N SER A 88 4.44 8.00 23.63
CA SER A 88 4.79 8.44 24.98
C SER A 88 4.87 7.26 25.95
#